data_AF-A0A329R9S2-F1
#
_entry.id   AF-A0A329R9S2-F1
#
_cell.length_a   1.000
_cell.length_b   1.000
_cell.length_c   1.000
_cell.angle_alpha   90.00
_cell.angle_beta   90.00
_cell.angle_gamma   90.00
#
_symmetry.space_group_name_H-M   'P 1'
#
loop_
_entity.id
_entity.type
_entity.pdbx_description
1 polymer ?
#
loop_
_entity_poly.entity_id
_entity_poly.type
_entity_poly.pdbx_seq_one_letter_code
_entity_poly.pdbx_strand_id
1 'polypeptide(L)'
;MSITSAGTGGLQYTRVWLATKSLARDPKRPCEDCAEGEVAYCEHTVIAFNTKYEDGSMAYGGYADYVRVDSNFAFKIPDNIPSASAAPLLCAGVTVFTPLKRYVKPGDHVGVIGIGGLGHLAIQFI
;
A
#
# COMPACT_ATOMS: atom_id res chain seq x y z
N MET A 1 -4.73 2.47 18.81
CA MET A 1 -3.97 3.53 18.11
C MET A 1 -4.95 4.23 17.18
N SER A 2 -5.13 5.56 17.28
CA SER A 2 -6.28 6.30 16.72
C SER A 2 -5.86 7.31 15.64
N ILE A 3 -6.76 7.58 14.69
CA ILE A 3 -6.63 8.64 13.66
C ILE A 3 -6.55 9.99 14.38
N THR A 4 -5.49 10.76 14.11
CA THR A 4 -5.19 11.99 14.88
C THR A 4 -5.95 13.21 14.38
N SER A 5 -6.28 13.27 13.08
CA SER A 5 -7.15 14.29 12.49
C SER A 5 -7.48 13.98 11.03
N ALA A 6 -8.69 14.34 10.60
CA ALA A 6 -9.11 14.40 9.20
C ALA A 6 -9.03 15.87 8.76
N GLY A 7 -8.12 16.19 7.83
CA GLY A 7 -8.04 17.51 7.21
C GLY A 7 -9.14 17.70 6.17
N THR A 8 -9.58 18.95 5.97
CA THR A 8 -10.48 19.34 4.87
C THR A 8 -9.82 18.99 3.53
N GLY A 9 -10.35 17.98 2.83
CA GLY A 9 -9.80 17.46 1.57
C GLY A 9 -9.60 15.95 1.49
N GLY A 10 -10.12 15.17 2.45
CA GLY A 10 -10.00 13.69 2.44
C GLY A 10 -8.63 13.16 2.88
N LEU A 11 -7.77 14.06 3.38
CA LEU A 11 -6.41 13.78 3.83
C LEU A 11 -6.43 13.49 5.32
N GLN A 12 -6.00 12.29 5.72
CA GLN A 12 -5.91 11.90 7.14
C GLN A 12 -4.44 11.83 7.58
N TYR A 13 -4.18 12.26 8.82
CA TYR A 13 -2.89 12.12 9.47
C TYR A 13 -2.91 10.82 10.28
N THR A 14 -2.42 9.74 9.68
CA THR A 14 -2.56 8.41 10.27
C THR A 14 -1.23 7.69 10.34
N ARG A 15 -1.06 6.87 11.38
CA ARG A 15 -0.07 5.79 11.45
C ARG A 15 -0.54 4.62 10.57
N VAL A 16 -0.60 4.88 9.27
CA VAL A 16 -1.08 3.99 8.19
C VAL A 16 0.04 3.80 7.21
N TRP A 17 0.18 2.60 6.67
CA TRP A 17 1.26 2.30 5.73
C TRP A 17 0.76 1.48 4.55
N LEU A 18 0.41 2.17 3.46
CA LEU A 18 0.55 1.76 2.05
C LEU A 18 0.10 2.96 1.21
N ALA A 19 0.93 4.00 1.13
CA ALA A 19 0.51 5.27 0.56
C ALA A 19 0.89 5.37 -0.93
N THR A 20 0.38 4.47 -1.77
CA THR A 20 0.26 4.81 -3.20
C THR A 20 -1.10 5.45 -3.40
N LYS A 21 -1.20 6.78 -3.46
CA LYS A 21 -2.46 7.39 -3.91
C LYS A 21 -2.53 7.18 -5.41
N SER A 22 -3.21 6.13 -5.87
CA SER A 22 -3.75 6.19 -7.22
C SER A 22 -4.92 7.16 -7.22
N LEU A 23 -5.26 7.75 -8.37
CA LEU A 23 -6.54 8.43 -8.54
C LEU A 23 -7.68 7.41 -8.54
N ALA A 24 -7.75 6.59 -7.48
CA ALA A 24 -8.79 5.62 -7.25
C ALA A 24 -10.11 6.39 -7.24
N ARG A 25 -10.77 6.34 -8.39
CA ARG A 25 -12.10 6.88 -8.64
C ARG A 25 -12.19 8.41 -8.59
N ASP A 26 -11.21 9.13 -9.16
CA ASP A 26 -11.43 10.54 -9.51
C ASP A 26 -12.35 10.62 -10.75
N PRO A 27 -13.58 11.17 -10.65
CA PRO A 27 -14.50 11.30 -11.78
C PRO A 27 -13.93 12.14 -12.94
N LYS A 28 -12.95 13.01 -12.66
CA LYS A 28 -12.34 13.90 -13.65
C LYS A 28 -11.26 13.21 -14.48
N ARG A 29 -10.74 12.07 -14.01
CA ARG A 29 -9.64 11.32 -14.65
C ARG A 29 -9.97 9.83 -14.59
N PRO A 30 -10.90 9.36 -15.44
CA PRO A 30 -11.29 7.96 -15.46
C PRO A 30 -10.08 7.08 -15.81
N CYS A 31 -9.86 6.04 -15.02
CA CYS A 31 -8.80 5.06 -15.20
C CYS A 31 -9.41 3.66 -15.08
N GLU A 32 -9.18 2.82 -16.08
CA GLU A 32 -9.74 1.47 -16.18
C GLU A 32 -9.23 0.58 -15.04
N ASP A 33 -7.91 0.57 -14.79
CA ASP A 33 -7.32 -0.19 -13.68
C ASP A 33 -7.92 0.20 -12.33
N CYS A 34 -8.13 1.50 -12.10
CA CYS A 34 -8.78 1.98 -10.89
C CYS A 34 -10.25 1.54 -10.78
N ALA A 35 -10.96 1.42 -11.90
CA ALA A 35 -12.36 0.96 -11.93
C ALA A 35 -12.47 -0.53 -11.63
N GLU A 36 -11.48 -1.32 -12.06
CA GLU A 36 -11.40 -2.77 -11.81
C GLU A 36 -10.78 -3.13 -10.45
N GLY A 37 -10.32 -2.14 -9.68
CA GLY A 37 -9.67 -2.34 -8.38
C GLY A 37 -8.17 -2.67 -8.47
N GLU A 38 -7.60 -2.60 -9.66
CA GLU A 38 -6.19 -2.78 -9.98
C GLU A 38 -5.38 -1.48 -9.81
N VAL A 39 -5.66 -0.76 -8.73
CA VAL A 39 -5.10 0.57 -8.43
C VAL A 39 -3.57 0.64 -8.44
N ALA A 40 -2.89 -0.50 -8.24
CA ALA A 40 -1.44 -0.60 -8.30
C ALA A 40 -0.86 -0.40 -9.71
N TYR A 41 -1.67 -0.58 -10.77
CA TYR A 41 -1.26 -0.39 -12.17
C TYR A 41 -1.65 0.96 -12.75
N CYS A 42 -2.35 1.81 -11.98
CA CYS A 42 -2.77 3.12 -12.43
C CYS A 42 -1.57 4.02 -12.82
N GLU A 43 -1.61 4.58 -14.03
CA GLU A 43 -0.58 5.50 -14.55
C GLU A 43 -0.49 6.83 -13.79
N HIS A 44 -1.50 7.16 -12.99
CA HIS A 44 -1.57 8.39 -12.19
C HIS A 44 -1.28 8.14 -10.71
N THR A 45 -0.49 7.13 -10.42
CA THR A 45 -0.11 6.78 -9.04
C THR A 45 0.88 7.79 -8.46
N VAL A 46 0.55 8.30 -7.28
CA VAL A 46 1.46 9.02 -6.39
C VAL A 46 2.08 8.02 -5.43
N ILE A 47 3.38 7.78 -5.54
CA ILE A 47 4.12 6.88 -4.65
C ILE A 47 4.31 7.56 -3.28
N ALA A 48 4.43 6.75 -2.22
CA ALA A 48 4.49 7.21 -0.82
C ALA A 48 5.56 8.27 -0.53
N PHE A 49 6.61 8.36 -1.35
CA PHE A 49 7.68 9.34 -1.21
C PHE A 49 8.16 9.82 -2.59
N ASN A 50 8.83 10.98 -2.60
CA ASN A 50 9.48 11.58 -3.77
C ASN A 50 8.57 11.72 -5.01
N THR A 51 7.27 11.86 -4.79
CA THR A 51 6.26 12.06 -5.83
C THR A 51 5.40 13.27 -5.46
N LYS A 52 4.88 13.99 -6.46
CA LYS A 52 4.00 15.13 -6.23
C LYS A 52 2.55 14.69 -6.21
N TYR A 53 1.79 15.19 -5.24
CA TYR A 53 0.35 15.19 -5.28
C TYR A 53 -0.16 16.21 -6.30
N GLU A 54 -1.43 16.11 -6.69
CA GLU A 54 -2.05 17.02 -7.66
C GLU A 54 -2.13 18.47 -7.19
N ASP A 55 -2.19 18.70 -5.88
CA ASP A 55 -2.12 20.04 -5.26
C ASP A 55 -0.70 20.65 -5.32
N GLY A 56 0.27 19.95 -5.92
CA GLY A 56 1.66 20.36 -6.05
C GLY A 56 2.52 20.05 -4.82
N SER A 57 1.93 19.56 -3.73
CA SER A 57 2.68 19.19 -2.52
C SER A 57 3.45 17.88 -2.72
N MET A 58 4.52 17.70 -1.94
CA MET A 58 5.36 16.50 -2.03
C MET A 58 4.90 15.40 -1.07
N ALA A 59 5.03 14.15 -1.51
CA ALA A 59 4.98 12.98 -0.65
C ALA A 59 6.35 12.73 -0.01
N TYR A 60 6.39 12.60 1.32
CA TYR A 60 7.63 12.52 2.10
C TYR A 60 7.93 11.13 2.68
N GLY A 61 7.06 10.14 2.45
CA GLY A 61 7.13 8.84 3.12
C GLY A 61 6.74 8.95 4.59
N GLY A 62 7.04 7.92 5.38
CA GLY A 62 6.71 7.91 6.81
C GLY A 62 7.90 7.66 7.73
N TYR A 63 9.13 7.98 7.31
CA TYR A 63 10.25 8.17 8.25
C TYR A 63 10.08 9.50 8.98
N ALA A 64 8.97 9.64 9.69
CA ALA A 64 8.49 10.83 10.37
C ALA A 64 7.50 10.43 11.47
N ASP A 65 7.25 11.32 12.43
CA ASP A 65 6.25 11.08 13.48
C ASP A 65 4.82 10.96 12.93
N TYR A 66 4.55 11.62 11.80
CA TYR A 66 3.25 11.66 11.12
C TYR A 66 3.44 11.61 9.60
N VAL A 67 2.50 10.96 8.91
CA VAL A 67 2.41 10.95 7.46
C VAL A 67 1.01 11.38 7.02
N ARG A 68 0.95 12.14 5.93
CA ARG A 68 -0.30 12.51 5.27
C ARG A 68 -0.61 11.47 4.20
N VAL A 69 -1.78 10.85 4.27
CA VAL A 69 -2.23 9.82 3.33
C VAL A 69 -3.67 10.06 2.91
N ASP A 70 -4.01 9.57 1.72
CA ASP A 70 -5.39 9.50 1.26
C ASP A 70 -6.12 8.38 1.99
N SER A 71 -7.33 8.64 2.48
CA SER A 71 -8.10 7.68 3.27
C SER A 71 -8.43 6.38 2.54
N ASN A 72 -8.48 6.38 1.20
CA ASN A 72 -8.72 5.16 0.42
C ASN A 72 -7.55 4.16 0.48
N PHE A 73 -6.37 4.66 0.86
CA PHE A 73 -5.15 3.88 1.01
C PHE A 73 -4.76 3.72 2.48
N ALA A 74 -5.73 3.97 3.37
CA ALA A 74 -5.58 3.86 4.81
C ALA A 74 -6.25 2.60 5.37
N PHE A 75 -5.41 1.61 5.70
CA PHE A 75 -5.87 0.34 6.27
C PHE A 75 -5.66 0.30 7.78
N LYS A 76 -6.69 -0.18 8.50
CA LYS A 76 -6.58 -0.45 9.94
C LYS A 76 -5.73 -1.70 10.15
N ILE A 77 -4.65 -1.57 10.92
CA ILE A 77 -3.87 -2.72 11.38
C ILE A 77 -4.68 -3.46 12.45
N PRO A 78 -4.83 -4.79 12.36
CA PRO A 78 -5.50 -5.59 13.40
C PRO A 78 -4.88 -5.39 14.79
N ASP A 79 -5.71 -5.31 15.83
CA ASP A 79 -5.27 -4.98 17.20
C ASP A 79 -4.36 -6.07 17.81
N ASN A 80 -4.37 -7.28 17.26
CA ASN A 80 -3.53 -8.40 17.67
C ASN A 80 -2.13 -8.43 16.99
N ILE A 81 -1.82 -7.47 16.12
CA ILE A 81 -0.53 -7.42 15.41
C ILE A 81 0.20 -6.12 15.77
N PRO A 82 1.42 -6.19 16.36
CA PRO A 82 2.23 -5.01 16.58
C PRO A 82 2.51 -4.27 15.26
N SER A 83 2.43 -2.94 15.26
CA SER A 83 2.61 -2.14 14.05
C SER A 83 3.95 -2.38 13.35
N ALA A 84 5.02 -2.62 14.12
CA ALA A 84 6.34 -2.93 13.57
C ALA A 84 6.37 -4.25 12.77
N SER A 85 5.57 -5.24 13.18
CA SER A 85 5.43 -6.51 12.47
C SER A 85 4.50 -6.41 11.26
N ALA A 86 3.52 -5.50 11.29
CA ALA A 86 2.63 -5.24 10.16
C ALA A 86 3.32 -4.45 9.03
N ALA A 87 4.24 -3.54 9.35
CA ALA A 87 4.93 -2.70 8.37
C ALA A 87 5.55 -3.44 7.17
N PRO A 88 6.34 -4.53 7.33
CA PRO A 88 6.92 -5.27 6.20
C PRO A 88 5.86 -5.97 5.34
N LEU A 89 4.70 -6.33 5.90
CA LEU A 89 3.62 -6.98 5.15
C LEU A 89 3.01 -6.01 4.11
N LEU A 90 3.08 -4.72 4.37
CA LEU A 90 2.48 -3.68 3.54
C LEU A 90 3.36 -3.29 2.34
N CYS A 91 4.64 -3.67 2.32
CA CYS A 91 5.50 -3.48 1.15
C CYS A 91 5.86 -4.83 0.55
N ALA A 92 6.77 -5.56 1.20
CA ALA A 92 7.22 -6.84 0.71
C ALA A 92 6.07 -7.87 0.71
N GLY A 93 5.24 -7.88 1.75
CA GLY A 93 4.15 -8.86 1.88
C GLY A 93 3.16 -8.79 0.73
N VAL A 94 2.55 -7.63 0.46
CA VAL A 94 1.61 -7.47 -0.66
C VAL A 94 2.28 -7.76 -2.01
N THR A 95 3.56 -7.43 -2.16
CA THR A 95 4.33 -7.67 -3.40
C THR A 95 4.43 -9.16 -3.72
N VAL A 96 4.67 -10.02 -2.72
CA VAL A 96 4.69 -11.48 -2.93
C VAL A 96 3.31 -12.12 -2.83
N PHE A 97 2.43 -11.64 -1.95
CA PHE A 97 1.11 -12.20 -1.74
C PHE A 97 0.21 -12.05 -2.97
N THR A 98 0.27 -10.92 -3.68
CA THR A 98 -0.58 -10.65 -4.84
C THR A 98 -0.41 -11.68 -5.97
N PRO A 99 0.81 -11.95 -6.50
CA PRO A 99 0.99 -12.97 -7.51
C PRO A 99 0.74 -14.39 -6.98
N LEU A 100 1.12 -14.70 -5.73
CA LEU A 100 0.83 -16.01 -5.13
C LEU A 100 -0.68 -16.28 -5.09
N LYS A 101 -1.47 -15.32 -4.61
CA LYS A 101 -2.93 -15.44 -4.57
C LYS A 101 -3.58 -15.54 -5.96
N ARG A 102 -3.02 -14.87 -6.98
CA ARG A 102 -3.57 -14.84 -8.33
C ARG A 102 -3.27 -16.10 -9.14
N TYR A 103 -2.08 -16.68 -8.96
CA TYR A 103 -1.56 -17.67 -9.92
C TYR A 103 -1.16 -19.01 -9.31
N VAL A 104 -0.99 -19.11 -7.99
CA VAL A 104 -0.53 -20.33 -7.31
C VAL A 104 -1.71 -21.04 -6.65
N LYS A 105 -1.73 -22.38 -6.77
CA LYS A 105 -2.71 -23.26 -6.12
C LYS A 105 -2.02 -24.32 -5.26
N PRO A 106 -2.75 -24.94 -4.31
CA PRO A 106 -2.20 -26.05 -3.52
C PRO A 106 -1.64 -27.17 -4.40
N GLY A 107 -0.40 -27.57 -4.11
CA GLY A 107 0.32 -28.61 -4.87
C GLY A 107 1.27 -28.07 -5.95
N ASP A 108 1.25 -26.77 -6.24
CA ASP A 108 2.25 -26.17 -7.13
C ASP A 108 3.63 -26.10 -6.46
N HIS A 109 4.69 -26.26 -7.25
CA HIS A 109 6.07 -26.06 -6.80
C HIS A 109 6.51 -24.61 -7.11
N VAL A 110 6.79 -23.82 -6.07
CA VAL A 110 7.22 -22.42 -6.20
C VAL A 110 8.70 -22.27 -5.87
N GLY A 111 9.48 -21.76 -6.82
CA GLY A 111 10.90 -21.43 -6.61
C GLY A 111 11.07 -20.01 -6.06
N VAL A 112 11.73 -19.87 -4.91
CA VAL A 112 12.08 -18.56 -4.33
C VAL A 112 13.56 -18.27 -4.56
N ILE A 113 13.87 -17.27 -5.39
CA ILE A 113 15.24 -16.86 -5.69
C ILE A 113 15.62 -15.68 -4.79
N GLY A 114 16.46 -15.95 -3.78
CA GLY A 114 16.95 -14.97 -2.81
C GLY A 114 16.11 -14.88 -1.53
N ILE A 115 16.77 -14.82 -0.37
CA ILE A 115 16.12 -14.82 0.97
C ILE A 115 16.30 -13.45 1.64
N GLY A 116 15.95 -12.39 0.91
CA GLY A 116 15.84 -11.02 1.43
C GLY A 116 14.44 -10.74 1.97
N GLY A 117 14.03 -9.47 2.00
CA GLY A 117 12.69 -9.08 2.51
C GLY A 117 11.51 -9.73 1.77
N LEU A 118 11.57 -9.82 0.44
CA LEU A 118 10.53 -10.47 -0.37
C LEU A 118 10.53 -11.99 -0.17
N GLY A 119 11.68 -12.63 -0.37
CA GLY A 119 11.79 -14.09 -0.28
C GLY A 119 11.47 -14.63 1.11
N HIS A 120 11.84 -13.91 2.17
CA HIS A 120 11.52 -14.28 3.55
C HIS A 120 10.00 -14.33 3.81
N LEU A 121 9.22 -13.44 3.18
CA LEU A 121 7.76 -13.46 3.27
C LEU A 121 7.16 -14.47 2.30
N ALA A 122 7.75 -14.66 1.12
CA ALA A 122 7.31 -15.67 0.14
C ALA A 122 7.27 -17.07 0.78
N ILE A 123 8.34 -17.45 1.49
CA ILE A 123 8.47 -18.76 2.16
C ILE A 123 7.41 -18.96 3.25
N GLN A 124 6.88 -17.90 3.85
CA GLN A 124 5.82 -17.99 4.86
C GLN A 124 4.43 -18.14 4.25
N PHE A 125 4.24 -17.79 2.97
CA PHE A 125 2.94 -17.82 2.30
C PHE A 125 2.69 -19.06 1.44
N ILE A 126 3.76 -19.74 1.01
CA ILE A 126 3.70 -20.99 0.22
C ILE A 126 3.65 -22.21 1.13
#